data_AF-A0A9X1BPV4-F1
#
_entry.id   AF-A0A9X1BPV4-F1
#
_cell.length_a   1.000
_cell.length_b   1.000
_cell.length_c   1.000
_cell.angle_alpha   90.00
_cell.angle_beta   90.00
_cell.angle_gamma   90.00
#
_symmetry.space_group_name_H-M   'P 1'
#
loop_
_entity.id
_entity.type
_entity.pdbx_description
1 polymer ?
#
loop_
_entity_poly.entity_id
_entity_poly.type
_entity_poly.pdbx_seq_one_letter_code
_entity_poly.pdbx_strand_id
1 'polypeptide(L)'
;MTRPRRAKDESGAYAVLFALLASFLVAMGVLAVDLGNAVARKSDVQGQADFGALGAARNLNGNTGTIPAAVYQAVADSMNSNRPQNGAGVCSDANPCVTAAQLQACTVNTTTNLYDNGCVRRGNGGLQVFAPASLVDYGFAGIFGTDNKDVQAHATVKVLSPLGALPVYAVAPCDYGRQTITDPANGHVTPVPVPTLAFDGDTNNTQLTGVTPQRIDVNQFGQQVQLTGSRFQNAIHVGFFPSDGGAPVVATSFTDPGGGLHPFLPPVPWTANNNSSKTITVPVPTAVAGSEKVYYIRVYELNGPLALTGRWSDKNQAPAFRVGDPVLECDAGSSSGNFGALKLQRTDVPSVNDQLAMNMATNLQAPLTLTKHQTWLPTGLCVDGLNGAVVSALPNPGLRPGTNCVDTDTGLPANATTSGMITGSGIPAPGRLTTKPTTPGCNGGTNRTVNASGSYSINNDVLTCFITDGTTSLADFARPNYTGDAVLDPSIYDSPRFFYVPVLHIEPANGGSLKYSIIDFRPAFLTDEAVAASSIRGSSSASADNGVTMASNKVESLKVVFFNSRALPTRTSGQVTDYFGVGPRIIRLVD
;
A
#
# COMPACT_ATOMS: atom_id res chain seq x y z
N MET A 1 -54.10 -87.81 42.76
CA MET A 1 -53.19 -86.78 43.30
C MET A 1 -52.17 -86.39 42.24
N THR A 2 -52.44 -85.33 41.47
CA THR A 2 -51.50 -84.74 40.51
C THR A 2 -50.70 -83.65 41.23
N ARG A 3 -49.40 -83.88 41.41
CA ARG A 3 -48.46 -82.91 41.99
C ARG A 3 -48.43 -81.68 41.07
N PRO A 4 -48.69 -80.44 41.55
CA PRO A 4 -48.54 -79.26 40.72
C PRO A 4 -47.08 -79.18 40.25
N ARG A 5 -46.87 -79.15 38.93
CA ARG A 5 -45.54 -78.93 38.35
C ARG A 5 -45.04 -77.59 38.87
N ARG A 6 -43.91 -77.62 39.58
CA ARG A 6 -43.17 -76.43 40.01
C ARG A 6 -42.91 -75.61 38.74
N ALA A 7 -43.46 -74.39 38.68
CA ALA A 7 -43.19 -73.48 37.58
C ALA A 7 -41.67 -73.37 37.44
N LYS A 8 -41.15 -73.58 36.23
CA LYS A 8 -39.72 -73.43 35.97
C LYS A 8 -39.38 -71.97 36.24
N ASP A 9 -38.46 -71.76 37.16
CA ASP A 9 -38.06 -70.43 37.60
C ASP A 9 -37.19 -69.79 36.51
N GLU A 10 -37.60 -68.63 36.00
CA GLU A 10 -36.92 -67.89 34.91
C GLU A 10 -35.73 -67.06 35.43
N SER A 11 -35.46 -67.12 36.74
CA SER A 11 -34.39 -66.39 37.44
C SER A 11 -33.01 -66.55 36.79
N GLY A 12 -32.70 -67.72 36.22
CA GLY A 12 -31.46 -67.95 35.46
C GLY A 12 -31.36 -67.16 34.16
N ALA A 13 -32.46 -67.00 33.42
CA ALA A 13 -32.48 -66.23 32.17
C ALA A 13 -32.32 -64.73 32.44
N TYR A 14 -32.96 -64.22 33.51
CA TYR A 14 -32.81 -62.83 33.92
C TYR A 14 -31.38 -62.50 34.38
N ALA A 15 -30.71 -63.43 35.08
CA ALA A 15 -29.33 -63.26 35.49
C ALA A 15 -28.37 -63.14 34.29
N VAL A 16 -28.54 -63.97 33.26
CA VAL A 16 -27.73 -63.90 32.03
C VAL A 16 -27.99 -62.62 31.26
N LEU A 17 -29.27 -62.23 31.10
CA LEU A 17 -29.62 -60.99 30.41
C LEU A 17 -29.05 -59.76 31.14
N PHE A 18 -29.14 -59.72 32.46
CA PHE A 18 -28.57 -58.64 33.26
C PHE A 18 -27.05 -58.59 33.12
N ALA A 19 -26.36 -59.73 33.21
CA ALA A 19 -24.90 -59.78 33.06
C ALA A 19 -24.44 -59.28 31.67
N LEU A 20 -25.16 -59.63 30.60
CA LEU A 20 -24.87 -59.16 29.25
C LEU A 20 -25.12 -57.65 29.12
N LEU A 21 -26.24 -57.15 29.61
CA LEU A 21 -26.56 -55.72 29.57
C LEU A 21 -25.59 -54.89 30.41
N ALA A 22 -25.25 -55.35 31.61
CA ALA A 22 -24.27 -54.69 32.47
C ALA A 22 -22.89 -54.65 31.80
N SER A 23 -22.44 -55.76 31.20
CA SER A 23 -21.17 -55.81 30.47
C SER A 23 -21.17 -54.85 29.27
N PHE A 24 -22.28 -54.79 28.54
CA PHE A 24 -22.45 -53.85 27.42
C PHE A 24 -22.43 -52.39 27.87
N LEU A 25 -23.14 -52.05 28.95
CA LEU A 25 -23.15 -50.70 29.51
C LEU A 25 -21.76 -50.29 30.03
N VAL A 26 -21.04 -51.21 30.69
CA VAL A 26 -19.65 -50.98 31.09
C VAL A 26 -18.78 -50.72 29.85
N ALA A 27 -18.89 -51.56 28.81
CA ALA A 27 -18.13 -51.38 27.56
C ALA A 27 -18.41 -50.03 26.88
N MET A 28 -19.67 -49.56 26.88
CA MET A 28 -20.03 -48.24 26.34
C MET A 28 -19.48 -47.09 27.19
N GLY A 29 -19.60 -47.17 28.52
CA GLY A 29 -19.09 -46.12 29.42
C GLY A 29 -17.57 -45.98 29.32
N VAL A 30 -16.90 -47.11 29.22
CA VAL A 30 -15.48 -47.25 28.94
C VAL A 30 -15.07 -46.59 27.61
N LEU A 31 -15.75 -46.92 26.51
CA LEU A 31 -15.48 -46.34 25.19
C LEU A 31 -15.65 -44.82 25.21
N ALA A 32 -16.65 -44.33 25.95
CA ALA A 32 -16.89 -42.90 26.11
C ALA A 32 -15.74 -42.19 26.84
N VAL A 33 -15.10 -42.83 27.84
CA VAL A 33 -13.92 -42.28 28.53
C VAL A 33 -12.73 -42.19 27.59
N ASP A 34 -12.44 -43.25 26.84
CA ASP A 34 -11.32 -43.29 25.89
C ASP A 34 -11.50 -42.27 24.75
N LEU A 35 -12.72 -42.16 24.22
CA LEU A 35 -13.07 -41.13 23.23
C LEU A 35 -12.96 -39.73 23.82
N GLY A 36 -13.42 -39.53 25.06
CA GLY A 36 -13.31 -38.26 25.78
C GLY A 36 -11.85 -37.82 25.95
N ASN A 37 -10.98 -38.73 26.36
CA ASN A 37 -9.54 -38.48 26.47
C ASN A 37 -8.92 -38.14 25.11
N ALA A 38 -9.30 -38.85 24.05
CA ALA A 38 -8.79 -38.55 22.70
C ALA A 38 -9.24 -37.18 22.18
N VAL A 39 -10.50 -36.80 22.43
CA VAL A 39 -11.03 -35.47 22.07
C VAL A 39 -10.37 -34.37 22.88
N ALA A 40 -10.22 -34.55 24.19
CA ALA A 40 -9.51 -33.61 25.06
C ALA A 40 -8.07 -33.41 24.57
N ARG A 41 -7.34 -34.50 24.29
CA ARG A 41 -5.99 -34.42 23.75
C ARG A 41 -5.93 -33.73 22.41
N LYS A 42 -6.89 -34.01 21.51
CA LYS A 42 -6.97 -33.34 20.22
C LYS A 42 -7.14 -31.82 20.38
N SER A 43 -7.94 -31.39 21.35
CA SER A 43 -8.11 -29.97 21.68
C SER A 43 -6.80 -29.34 22.18
N ASP A 44 -6.03 -30.05 23.01
CA ASP A 44 -4.73 -29.56 23.49
C ASP A 44 -3.74 -29.35 22.34
N VAL A 45 -3.60 -30.34 21.44
CA VAL A 45 -2.69 -30.23 20.28
C VAL A 45 -3.16 -29.17 19.29
N GLN A 46 -4.47 -28.92 19.18
CA GLN A 46 -4.99 -27.79 18.39
C GLN A 46 -4.55 -26.45 19.00
N GLY A 47 -4.71 -26.27 20.31
CA GLY A 47 -4.23 -25.07 21.00
C GLY A 47 -2.73 -24.83 20.78
N GLN A 48 -1.92 -25.90 20.82
CA GLN A 48 -0.48 -25.80 20.54
C GLN A 48 -0.18 -25.37 19.09
N ALA A 49 -0.92 -25.90 18.12
CA ALA A 49 -0.78 -25.49 16.72
C ALA A 49 -1.16 -24.00 16.57
N ASP A 50 -2.27 -23.57 17.17
CA ASP A 50 -2.75 -22.19 17.13
C ASP A 50 -1.75 -21.22 17.76
N PHE A 51 -1.23 -21.53 18.96
CA PHE A 51 -0.19 -20.73 19.61
C PHE A 51 1.10 -20.69 18.80
N GLY A 52 1.51 -21.83 18.22
CA GLY A 52 2.66 -21.92 17.34
C GLY A 52 2.50 -20.99 16.14
N ALA A 53 1.37 -21.07 15.45
CA ALA A 53 1.05 -20.26 14.29
C ALA A 53 0.98 -18.76 14.63
N LEU A 54 0.28 -18.37 15.71
CA LEU A 54 0.21 -16.98 16.15
C LEU A 54 1.58 -16.43 16.60
N GLY A 55 2.38 -17.24 17.30
CA GLY A 55 3.74 -16.86 17.70
C GLY A 55 4.67 -16.62 16.51
N ALA A 56 4.47 -17.37 15.42
CA ALA A 56 5.20 -17.24 14.17
C ALA A 56 4.84 -15.95 13.40
N ALA A 57 3.57 -15.53 13.49
CA ALA A 57 3.00 -14.51 12.63
C ALA A 57 3.70 -13.14 12.74
N ARG A 58 4.24 -12.79 13.91
CA ARG A 58 5.01 -11.55 14.13
C ARG A 58 6.28 -11.46 13.29
N ASN A 59 6.85 -12.60 12.91
CA ASN A 59 8.10 -12.72 12.15
C ASN A 59 7.85 -12.98 10.65
N LEU A 60 6.59 -13.07 10.22
CA LEU A 60 6.24 -13.21 8.82
C LEU A 60 6.29 -11.85 8.11
N ASN A 61 7.02 -11.81 7.00
CA ASN A 61 7.11 -10.66 6.08
C ASN A 61 6.17 -10.82 4.87
N GLY A 62 5.33 -11.85 4.86
CA GLY A 62 4.40 -12.18 3.79
C GLY A 62 3.95 -13.64 3.82
N ASN A 63 3.02 -13.98 2.92
CA ASN A 63 2.43 -15.32 2.82
C ASN A 63 3.19 -16.27 1.88
N THR A 64 4.14 -15.76 1.08
CA THR A 64 4.91 -16.52 0.09
C THR A 64 6.40 -16.53 0.41
N GLY A 65 7.18 -17.27 -0.39
CA GLY A 65 8.65 -17.34 -0.28
C GLY A 65 9.16 -18.25 0.84
N THR A 66 10.49 -18.25 0.99
CA THR A 66 11.22 -19.02 2.01
C THR A 66 10.81 -18.58 3.42
N ILE A 67 10.58 -19.54 4.30
CA ILE A 67 10.25 -19.28 5.71
C ILE A 67 11.55 -18.86 6.43
N PRO A 68 11.62 -17.65 7.03
CA PRO A 68 12.80 -17.22 7.77
C PRO A 68 13.10 -18.10 8.99
N ALA A 69 14.37 -18.26 9.35
CA ALA A 69 14.79 -19.01 10.54
C ALA A 69 14.10 -18.53 11.85
N ALA A 70 13.90 -17.22 11.96
CA ALA A 70 13.20 -16.60 13.11
C ALA A 70 11.73 -17.03 13.25
N VAL A 71 11.10 -17.50 12.17
CA VAL A 71 9.72 -18.04 12.21
C VAL A 71 9.74 -19.41 12.86
N TYR A 72 10.63 -20.33 12.44
CA TYR A 72 10.77 -21.64 13.08
C TYR A 72 11.11 -21.53 14.56
N GLN A 73 12.02 -20.60 14.92
CA GLN A 73 12.34 -20.35 16.32
C GLN A 73 11.13 -19.85 17.12
N ALA A 74 10.36 -18.90 16.58
CA ALA A 74 9.18 -18.39 17.28
C ALA A 74 8.06 -19.43 17.45
N VAL A 75 7.90 -20.36 16.48
CA VAL A 75 7.00 -21.51 16.64
C VAL A 75 7.50 -22.42 17.76
N ALA A 76 8.79 -22.78 17.75
CA ALA A 76 9.37 -23.63 18.77
C ALA A 76 9.24 -23.01 20.17
N ASP A 77 9.56 -21.72 20.33
CA ASP A 77 9.43 -21.00 21.59
C ASP A 77 7.98 -20.97 22.09
N SER A 78 7.03 -20.68 21.19
CA SER A 78 5.59 -20.65 21.51
C SER A 78 5.07 -22.03 21.93
N MET A 79 5.45 -23.09 21.21
CA MET A 79 5.09 -24.46 21.58
C MET A 79 5.73 -24.85 22.91
N ASN A 80 7.05 -24.72 23.07
CA ASN A 80 7.74 -25.12 24.30
C ASN A 80 7.26 -24.37 25.54
N SER A 81 6.86 -23.10 25.41
CA SER A 81 6.26 -22.32 26.51
C SER A 81 4.93 -22.91 26.98
N ASN A 82 4.19 -23.59 26.09
CA ASN A 82 2.94 -24.28 26.40
C ASN A 82 3.15 -25.76 26.80
N ARG A 83 4.40 -26.24 26.87
CA ARG A 83 4.82 -27.60 27.29
C ARG A 83 3.98 -28.72 26.64
N PRO A 84 4.02 -28.88 25.31
CA PRO A 84 3.23 -29.89 24.62
C PRO A 84 3.60 -31.28 25.13
N GLN A 85 2.61 -32.09 25.44
CA GLN A 85 2.83 -33.49 25.80
C GLN A 85 3.16 -34.26 24.53
N ASN A 86 4.45 -34.52 24.26
CA ASN A 86 4.87 -35.45 23.22
C ASN A 86 4.93 -36.87 23.81
N GLY A 87 4.73 -37.90 22.98
CA GLY A 87 4.83 -39.31 23.42
C GLY A 87 6.25 -39.72 23.84
N ALA A 88 7.24 -38.83 23.75
CA ALA A 88 8.67 -39.11 23.94
C ALA A 88 9.23 -38.68 25.31
N GLY A 89 8.43 -38.04 26.18
CA GLY A 89 8.82 -37.77 27.57
C GLY A 89 8.31 -36.45 28.14
N VAL A 90 8.68 -36.17 29.40
CA VAL A 90 8.35 -34.90 30.05
C VAL A 90 9.24 -33.80 29.47
N CYS A 91 8.67 -32.90 28.69
CA CYS A 91 9.36 -31.69 28.29
C CYS A 91 9.69 -30.83 29.50
N SER A 92 10.86 -30.20 29.46
CA SER A 92 11.29 -29.28 30.51
C SER A 92 12.02 -28.09 29.89
N ASP A 93 12.25 -27.05 30.68
CA ASP A 93 12.99 -25.87 30.23
C ASP A 93 14.44 -26.25 29.82
N ALA A 94 14.98 -27.37 30.33
CA ALA A 94 16.28 -27.92 29.96
C ALA A 94 16.23 -28.88 28.75
N ASN A 95 15.05 -29.36 28.37
CA ASN A 95 14.85 -30.28 27.24
C ASN A 95 13.58 -29.90 26.46
N PRO A 96 13.71 -29.05 25.42
CA PRO A 96 12.57 -28.56 24.65
C PRO A 96 11.85 -29.71 23.92
N CYS A 97 10.53 -29.64 23.84
CA CYS A 97 9.72 -30.63 23.12
C CYS A 97 10.00 -30.63 21.62
N VAL A 98 10.25 -29.43 21.08
CA VAL A 98 10.50 -29.20 19.67
C VAL A 98 11.63 -28.19 19.50
N THR A 99 12.44 -28.41 18.47
CA THR A 99 13.48 -27.47 18.02
C THR A 99 13.11 -26.89 16.66
N ALA A 100 13.64 -25.70 16.35
CA ALA A 100 13.44 -25.08 15.04
C ALA A 100 13.88 -26.00 13.88
N ALA A 101 14.96 -26.76 14.06
CA ALA A 101 15.46 -27.70 13.06
C ALA A 101 14.50 -28.86 12.81
N GLN A 102 13.89 -29.41 13.86
CA GLN A 102 12.88 -30.46 13.73
C GLN A 102 11.62 -29.97 12.99
N LEU A 103 11.15 -28.77 13.33
CA LEU A 103 10.00 -28.15 12.66
C LEU A 103 10.23 -27.89 11.17
N GLN A 104 11.47 -27.57 10.78
CA GLN A 104 11.87 -27.38 9.39
C GLN A 104 12.00 -28.71 8.63
N ALA A 105 12.45 -29.78 9.30
CA ALA A 105 12.66 -31.08 8.67
C ALA A 105 11.35 -31.76 8.25
N CYS A 106 10.24 -31.47 8.94
CA CYS A 106 8.92 -32.04 8.67
C CYS A 106 8.97 -33.58 8.52
N THR A 107 9.67 -34.25 9.43
CA THR A 107 9.82 -35.70 9.41
C THR A 107 8.48 -36.38 9.69
N VAL A 108 8.02 -37.18 8.72
CA VAL A 108 6.79 -37.98 8.84
C VAL A 108 7.13 -39.34 9.42
N ASN A 109 6.39 -39.75 10.44
CA ASN A 109 6.41 -41.10 10.98
C ASN A 109 5.75 -42.06 9.98
N THR A 110 6.48 -43.07 9.53
CA THR A 110 6.00 -44.00 8.51
C THR A 110 4.90 -44.94 9.01
N THR A 111 4.77 -45.12 10.33
CA THR A 111 3.72 -45.95 10.94
C THR A 111 2.42 -45.19 11.11
N THR A 112 2.47 -43.93 11.56
CA THR A 112 1.28 -43.13 11.89
C THR A 112 0.88 -42.16 10.78
N ASN A 113 1.78 -41.89 9.83
CA ASN A 113 1.66 -40.86 8.80
C ASN A 113 1.44 -39.45 9.38
N LEU A 114 1.97 -39.18 10.58
CA LEU A 114 1.94 -37.89 11.27
C LEU A 114 3.35 -37.32 11.45
N TYR A 115 3.46 -36.03 11.74
CA TYR A 115 4.77 -35.41 12.04
C TYR A 115 5.18 -35.61 13.50
N ASP A 116 6.24 -36.39 13.76
CA ASP A 116 6.69 -36.73 15.13
C ASP A 116 7.00 -35.48 15.96
N ASN A 117 7.75 -34.54 15.37
CA ASN A 117 8.21 -33.33 16.05
C ASN A 117 7.50 -32.06 15.57
N GLY A 118 6.33 -32.22 14.94
CA GLY A 118 5.62 -31.14 14.25
C GLY A 118 6.25 -30.78 12.91
N CYS A 119 5.65 -29.82 12.22
CA CYS A 119 6.09 -29.34 10.92
C CYS A 119 5.64 -27.91 10.70
N VAL A 120 6.51 -27.07 10.16
CA VAL A 120 6.17 -25.71 9.73
C VAL A 120 6.41 -25.60 8.24
N ARG A 121 5.35 -25.32 7.47
CA ARG A 121 5.42 -25.24 6.01
C ARG A 121 4.50 -24.16 5.46
N ARG A 122 4.69 -23.79 4.20
CA ARG A 122 3.71 -22.98 3.46
C ARG A 122 2.59 -23.88 2.94
N GLY A 123 1.35 -23.47 3.13
CA GLY A 123 0.18 -24.20 2.66
C GLY A 123 -1.09 -23.36 2.84
N ASN A 124 -2.11 -23.62 2.02
CA ASN A 124 -3.38 -22.87 2.03
C ASN A 124 -3.23 -21.34 1.90
N GLY A 125 -2.15 -20.88 1.26
CA GLY A 125 -1.82 -19.44 1.12
C GLY A 125 -1.34 -18.78 2.42
N GLY A 126 -0.90 -19.55 3.42
CA GLY A 126 -0.39 -19.05 4.69
C GLY A 126 0.78 -19.90 5.23
N LEU A 127 1.13 -19.67 6.49
CA LEU A 127 2.06 -20.52 7.23
C LEU A 127 1.24 -21.57 7.99
N GLN A 128 1.41 -22.85 7.64
CA GLN A 128 0.83 -23.98 8.35
C GLN A 128 1.78 -24.47 9.41
N VAL A 129 1.26 -24.66 10.62
CA VAL A 129 1.98 -25.19 11.77
C VAL A 129 1.27 -26.45 12.23
N PHE A 130 1.96 -27.58 12.15
CA PHE A 130 1.51 -28.86 12.68
C PHE A 130 2.14 -29.04 14.06
N ALA A 131 1.31 -29.25 15.08
CA ALA A 131 1.80 -29.61 16.42
C ALA A 131 2.45 -31.01 16.38
N PRO A 132 3.39 -31.33 17.29
CA PRO A 132 3.89 -32.70 17.45
C PRO A 132 2.76 -33.70 17.64
N ALA A 133 2.93 -34.93 17.13
CA ALA A 133 2.00 -36.00 17.41
C ALA A 133 1.98 -36.30 18.92
N SER A 134 0.78 -36.53 19.46
CA SER A 134 0.58 -36.87 20.87
C SER A 134 -0.16 -38.19 20.99
N LEU A 135 0.41 -39.10 21.78
CA LEU A 135 -0.16 -40.43 22.02
C LEU A 135 -1.29 -40.34 23.04
N VAL A 136 -2.45 -40.91 22.70
CA VAL A 136 -3.54 -41.13 23.65
C VAL A 136 -3.57 -42.62 23.96
N ASP A 137 -3.16 -42.97 25.17
CA ASP A 137 -3.31 -44.33 25.66
C ASP A 137 -4.77 -44.60 26.00
N TYR A 138 -5.33 -45.64 25.39
CA TYR A 138 -6.68 -46.10 25.69
C TYR A 138 -6.62 -47.03 26.89
N GLY A 139 -7.32 -46.66 27.96
CA GLY A 139 -7.32 -47.45 29.18
C GLY A 139 -8.02 -48.79 28.98
N PHE A 140 -9.01 -48.83 28.09
CA PHE A 140 -9.86 -50.00 27.96
C PHE A 140 -10.08 -50.47 26.52
N ALA A 141 -9.93 -49.60 25.51
CA ALA A 141 -9.92 -50.07 24.12
C ALA A 141 -8.78 -51.09 23.87
N GLY A 142 -7.75 -51.12 24.74
CA GLY A 142 -6.73 -52.17 24.76
C GLY A 142 -7.31 -53.58 24.98
N ILE A 143 -8.44 -53.72 25.67
CA ILE A 143 -9.17 -55.00 25.80
C ILE A 143 -9.62 -55.52 24.42
N PHE A 144 -9.89 -54.60 23.48
CA PHE A 144 -10.27 -54.90 22.10
C PHE A 144 -9.08 -54.84 21.13
N GLY A 145 -7.84 -54.80 21.64
CA GLY A 145 -6.61 -54.82 20.84
C GLY A 145 -6.21 -53.47 20.25
N THR A 146 -6.73 -52.35 20.77
CA THR A 146 -6.29 -51.00 20.40
C THR A 146 -5.77 -50.27 21.63
N ASP A 147 -4.46 -50.26 21.83
CA ASP A 147 -3.86 -49.73 23.07
C ASP A 147 -3.70 -48.21 23.07
N ASN A 148 -3.62 -47.59 21.89
CA ASN A 148 -3.41 -46.16 21.77
C ASN A 148 -3.82 -45.60 20.40
N LYS A 149 -3.81 -44.27 20.30
CA LYS A 149 -3.93 -43.54 19.04
C LYS A 149 -3.16 -42.24 19.11
N ASP A 150 -2.35 -41.97 18.08
CA ASP A 150 -1.76 -40.65 17.90
C ASP A 150 -2.77 -39.64 17.37
N VAL A 151 -2.78 -38.46 17.98
CA VAL A 151 -3.54 -37.31 17.53
C VAL A 151 -2.60 -36.17 17.18
N GLN A 152 -2.92 -35.46 16.09
CA GLN A 152 -2.21 -34.28 15.65
C GLN A 152 -3.23 -33.26 15.16
N ALA A 153 -2.88 -31.98 15.30
CA ALA A 153 -3.62 -30.86 14.79
C ALA A 153 -2.71 -29.92 14.02
N HIS A 154 -3.32 -29.02 13.25
CA HIS A 154 -2.63 -27.97 12.55
C HIS A 154 -3.39 -26.66 12.63
N ALA A 155 -2.65 -25.58 12.42
CA ALA A 155 -3.13 -24.21 12.36
C ALA A 155 -2.48 -23.48 11.19
N THR A 156 -3.26 -22.85 10.32
CA THR A 156 -2.77 -21.96 9.27
C THR A 156 -2.95 -20.53 9.72
N VAL A 157 -1.86 -19.77 9.77
CA VAL A 157 -1.89 -18.32 9.96
C VAL A 157 -1.60 -17.59 8.65
N LYS A 158 -2.33 -16.51 8.41
CA LYS A 158 -2.05 -15.55 7.34
C LYS A 158 -1.72 -14.19 7.91
N VAL A 159 -0.76 -13.53 7.28
CA VAL A 159 -0.54 -12.09 7.45
C VAL A 159 -1.22 -11.39 6.29
N LEU A 160 -2.01 -10.38 6.63
CA LEU A 160 -2.90 -9.71 5.70
C LEU A 160 -2.73 -8.20 5.81
N SER A 161 -3.07 -7.49 4.74
CA SER A 161 -3.20 -6.03 4.72
C SER A 161 -4.69 -5.64 4.77
N PRO A 162 -5.03 -4.50 5.38
CA PRO A 162 -6.38 -3.95 5.30
C PRO A 162 -6.67 -3.46 3.87
N LEU A 163 -7.83 -3.84 3.31
CA LEU A 163 -8.27 -3.50 1.95
C LEU A 163 -7.32 -3.93 0.81
N GLY A 164 -7.81 -3.82 -0.43
CA GLY A 164 -7.04 -4.08 -1.65
C GLY A 164 -6.23 -2.88 -2.15
N ALA A 165 -5.35 -3.15 -3.12
CA ALA A 165 -4.66 -2.12 -3.88
C ALA A 165 -5.53 -1.67 -5.06
N LEU A 166 -5.51 -0.37 -5.37
CA LEU A 166 -6.13 0.16 -6.58
C LEU A 166 -5.20 -0.16 -7.78
N PRO A 167 -5.74 -0.48 -8.98
CA PRO A 167 -4.94 -0.78 -10.17
C PRO A 167 -4.35 0.49 -10.81
N VAL A 168 -3.74 1.35 -10.00
CA VAL A 168 -2.92 2.49 -10.40
C VAL A 168 -1.52 2.30 -9.83
N TYR A 169 -0.54 3.06 -10.27
CA TYR A 169 0.81 2.99 -9.71
C TYR A 169 1.37 4.36 -9.42
N ALA A 170 2.28 4.42 -8.44
CA ALA A 170 3.17 5.53 -8.17
C ALA A 170 4.61 5.17 -8.57
N VAL A 171 5.49 6.16 -8.65
CA VAL A 171 6.90 5.98 -8.98
C VAL A 171 7.74 6.70 -7.94
N ALA A 172 8.75 6.03 -7.37
CA ALA A 172 9.67 6.69 -6.46
C ALA A 172 10.53 7.73 -7.23
N PRO A 173 10.76 8.95 -6.68
CA PRO A 173 10.39 9.45 -5.36
C PRO A 173 9.04 10.23 -5.30
N CYS A 174 8.23 10.19 -6.35
CA CYS A 174 6.91 10.84 -6.43
C CYS A 174 5.79 10.01 -5.77
N ASP A 175 6.09 9.35 -4.65
CA ASP A 175 5.21 8.38 -3.99
C ASP A 175 4.72 8.86 -2.61
N TYR A 176 4.83 10.16 -2.32
CA TYR A 176 4.37 10.83 -1.10
C TYR A 176 3.72 12.16 -1.46
N GLY A 177 2.95 12.77 -0.54
CA GLY A 177 2.28 14.05 -0.77
C GLY A 177 1.10 13.98 -1.76
N ARG A 178 0.70 15.13 -2.29
CA ARG A 178 -0.43 15.24 -3.22
C ARG A 178 -0.01 14.86 -4.63
N GLN A 179 -0.76 13.98 -5.26
CA GLN A 179 -0.50 13.51 -6.61
C GLN A 179 -1.77 13.61 -7.44
N THR A 180 -1.61 13.95 -8.72
CA THR A 180 -2.71 13.95 -9.68
C THR A 180 -2.49 12.85 -10.70
N ILE A 181 -3.46 11.96 -10.82
CA ILE A 181 -3.51 10.86 -11.79
C ILE A 181 -4.45 11.30 -12.92
N THR A 182 -3.95 11.48 -14.15
CA THR A 182 -4.69 12.09 -15.28
C THR A 182 -4.79 11.18 -16.52
N ASP A 183 -5.78 11.46 -17.36
CA ASP A 183 -5.85 11.10 -18.80
C ASP A 183 -5.17 12.23 -19.61
N PRO A 184 -4.36 12.03 -20.69
CA PRO A 184 -4.40 10.94 -21.68
C PRO A 184 -3.30 9.85 -21.58
N ALA A 185 -3.57 8.73 -22.25
CA ALA A 185 -2.72 7.54 -22.36
C ALA A 185 -1.29 7.74 -22.92
N ASN A 186 -0.99 8.93 -23.50
CA ASN A 186 0.30 9.24 -24.09
C ASN A 186 1.32 9.82 -23.10
N GLY A 187 1.01 9.74 -21.81
CA GLY A 187 2.04 9.38 -20.84
C GLY A 187 3.10 10.42 -20.55
N HIS A 188 2.86 11.70 -20.78
CA HIS A 188 3.41 12.71 -19.90
C HIS A 188 2.35 13.78 -19.82
N VAL A 189 2.08 14.26 -18.61
CA VAL A 189 1.37 15.53 -18.52
C VAL A 189 2.21 16.52 -19.31
N THR A 190 1.63 17.11 -20.36
CA THR A 190 2.19 18.33 -20.96
C THR A 190 2.60 19.20 -19.78
N PRO A 191 3.86 19.70 -19.73
CA PRO A 191 4.37 20.42 -18.58
C PRO A 191 3.27 21.34 -18.06
N VAL A 192 2.84 21.19 -16.80
CA VAL A 192 1.75 22.00 -16.26
C VAL A 192 1.95 23.42 -16.73
N PRO A 193 0.94 23.99 -17.40
CA PRO A 193 1.03 25.37 -17.83
C PRO A 193 1.41 26.16 -16.59
N VAL A 194 2.53 26.88 -16.68
CA VAL A 194 3.06 27.69 -15.58
C VAL A 194 1.87 28.48 -15.00
N PRO A 195 1.60 28.36 -13.69
CA PRO A 195 0.42 28.96 -13.08
C PRO A 195 0.41 30.46 -13.37
N THR A 196 -0.73 31.12 -13.21
CA THR A 196 -0.77 32.57 -13.36
C THR A 196 0.23 33.22 -12.40
N LEU A 197 1.27 33.83 -12.95
CA LEU A 197 2.30 34.51 -12.17
C LEU A 197 1.97 35.99 -12.09
N ALA A 198 2.54 36.70 -11.12
CA ALA A 198 2.61 38.16 -11.21
C ALA A 198 3.24 38.58 -12.55
N PHE A 199 2.70 39.63 -13.17
CA PHE A 199 3.11 40.08 -14.52
C PHE A 199 2.97 38.97 -15.58
N ASP A 200 1.86 38.23 -15.55
CA ASP A 200 1.61 37.06 -16.41
C ASP A 200 1.72 37.36 -17.92
N GLY A 201 1.31 38.58 -18.32
CA GLY A 201 1.33 39.03 -19.72
C GLY A 201 2.67 39.60 -20.19
N ASP A 202 3.65 39.74 -19.31
CA ASP A 202 4.97 40.24 -19.70
C ASP A 202 5.73 39.18 -20.50
N THR A 203 6.31 39.61 -21.61
CA THR A 203 7.23 38.80 -22.40
C THR A 203 8.39 39.66 -22.89
N ASN A 204 9.58 39.10 -22.89
CA ASN A 204 10.79 39.66 -23.49
C ASN A 204 11.50 38.60 -24.35
N ASN A 205 12.72 38.87 -24.82
CA ASN A 205 13.41 37.98 -25.75
C ASN A 205 14.22 36.87 -25.07
N THR A 206 14.46 36.95 -23.76
CA THR A 206 15.17 35.91 -23.01
C THR A 206 14.41 34.59 -23.10
N GLN A 207 15.12 33.54 -23.49
CA GLN A 207 14.61 32.16 -23.53
C GLN A 207 15.33 31.31 -22.49
N LEU A 208 14.66 31.06 -21.36
CA LEU A 208 15.20 30.21 -20.31
C LEU A 208 14.95 28.73 -20.63
N THR A 209 15.92 27.88 -20.33
CA THR A 209 15.89 26.44 -20.64
C THR A 209 16.10 25.55 -19.42
N GLY A 210 16.62 26.08 -18.31
CA GLY A 210 16.76 25.29 -17.08
C GLY A 210 17.38 26.06 -15.91
N VAL A 211 17.35 25.44 -14.73
CA VAL A 211 17.96 25.92 -13.50
C VAL A 211 18.68 24.77 -12.77
N THR A 212 19.86 25.02 -12.21
CA THR A 212 20.65 24.03 -11.45
C THR A 212 21.29 24.66 -10.21
N PRO A 213 21.11 24.13 -8.99
CA PRO A 213 20.23 23.02 -8.67
C PRO A 213 18.76 23.42 -8.84
N GLN A 214 17.91 22.45 -9.13
CA GLN A 214 16.45 22.66 -9.21
C GLN A 214 15.80 22.74 -7.82
N ARG A 215 16.54 22.42 -6.75
CA ARG A 215 16.07 22.36 -5.36
C ARG A 215 17.17 22.81 -4.39
N ILE A 216 16.77 23.48 -3.32
CA ILE A 216 17.53 23.62 -2.07
C ILE A 216 16.64 23.24 -0.87
N ASP A 217 17.22 22.93 0.28
CA ASP A 217 16.43 22.72 1.51
C ASP A 217 16.01 24.06 2.13
N VAL A 218 14.91 24.04 2.91
CA VAL A 218 14.42 25.23 3.60
C VAL A 218 15.47 25.71 4.60
N ASN A 219 15.66 27.01 4.70
CA ASN A 219 16.68 27.67 5.51
C ASN A 219 18.14 27.40 5.10
N GLN A 220 18.40 26.84 3.92
CA GLN A 220 19.75 26.86 3.33
C GLN A 220 20.05 28.22 2.71
N PHE A 221 20.51 29.17 3.53
CA PHE A 221 20.88 30.51 3.09
C PHE A 221 22.21 30.53 2.34
N GLY A 222 22.39 31.52 1.45
CA GLY A 222 23.63 31.72 0.69
C GLY A 222 23.79 30.80 -0.53
N GLN A 223 22.80 29.96 -0.82
CA GLN A 223 22.79 29.12 -2.01
C GLN A 223 22.72 29.96 -3.30
N GLN A 224 23.28 29.41 -4.36
CA GLN A 224 23.25 30.00 -5.70
C GLN A 224 22.64 29.01 -6.68
N VAL A 225 21.92 29.53 -7.66
CA VAL A 225 21.36 28.76 -8.77
C VAL A 225 21.98 29.23 -10.08
N GLN A 226 22.32 28.27 -10.93
CA GLN A 226 22.74 28.46 -12.29
C GLN A 226 21.53 28.45 -13.20
N LEU A 227 21.19 29.61 -13.76
CA LEU A 227 20.09 29.76 -14.70
C LEU A 227 20.64 29.67 -16.13
N THR A 228 20.16 28.69 -16.90
CA THR A 228 20.57 28.47 -18.29
C THR A 228 19.50 29.00 -19.23
N GLY A 229 19.92 29.77 -20.24
CA GLY A 229 19.02 30.34 -21.24
C GLY A 229 19.78 30.95 -22.42
N SER A 230 19.08 31.64 -23.31
CA SER A 230 19.67 32.37 -24.44
C SER A 230 19.00 33.73 -24.65
N ARG A 231 19.59 34.57 -25.50
CA ARG A 231 19.04 35.88 -25.89
C ARG A 231 18.83 36.87 -24.75
N PHE A 232 19.69 36.84 -23.74
CA PHE A 232 19.68 37.88 -22.70
C PHE A 232 20.01 39.25 -23.31
N GLN A 233 19.10 40.20 -23.22
CA GLN A 233 19.22 41.57 -23.76
C GLN A 233 18.92 42.59 -22.67
N ASN A 234 19.95 43.34 -22.23
CA ASN A 234 19.81 44.30 -21.14
C ASN A 234 19.14 43.68 -19.89
N ALA A 235 19.50 42.45 -19.56
CA ALA A 235 19.04 41.76 -18.37
C ALA A 235 19.55 42.51 -17.13
N ILE A 236 18.63 42.88 -16.22
CA ILE A 236 18.98 43.63 -15.01
C ILE A 236 18.50 42.95 -13.72
N HIS A 237 17.46 42.12 -13.78
CA HIS A 237 16.89 41.47 -12.60
C HIS A 237 16.57 40.00 -12.87
N VAL A 238 16.70 39.19 -11.82
CA VAL A 238 16.20 37.81 -11.78
C VAL A 238 15.19 37.72 -10.65
N GLY A 239 13.96 37.31 -10.97
CA GLY A 239 12.85 37.23 -10.02
C GLY A 239 12.44 35.79 -9.76
N PHE A 240 12.17 35.47 -8.50
CA PHE A 240 11.60 34.20 -8.05
C PHE A 240 10.11 34.38 -7.80
N PHE A 241 9.28 33.91 -8.72
CA PHE A 241 7.83 34.06 -8.67
C PHE A 241 7.20 32.90 -7.92
N PRO A 242 6.56 33.11 -6.76
CA PRO A 242 5.91 32.02 -6.04
C PRO A 242 4.74 31.45 -6.86
N SER A 243 4.51 30.15 -6.76
CA SER A 243 3.45 29.45 -7.51
C SER A 243 2.03 29.87 -7.13
N ASP A 244 1.84 30.61 -6.03
CA ASP A 244 0.56 31.14 -5.55
C ASP A 244 0.13 32.46 -6.22
N GLY A 245 0.90 32.95 -7.20
CA GLY A 245 0.62 34.21 -7.91
C GLY A 245 1.06 35.47 -7.17
N GLY A 246 1.76 35.33 -6.03
CA GLY A 246 2.34 36.44 -5.29
C GLY A 246 3.39 37.23 -6.09
N ALA A 247 3.74 38.42 -5.59
CA ALA A 247 4.78 39.25 -6.18
C ALA A 247 6.15 38.53 -6.16
N PRO A 248 7.01 38.72 -7.18
CA PRO A 248 8.30 38.06 -7.23
C PRO A 248 9.25 38.57 -6.15
N VAL A 249 10.05 37.66 -5.60
CA VAL A 249 11.21 38.03 -4.79
C VAL A 249 12.41 38.20 -5.71
N VAL A 250 12.94 39.42 -5.81
CA VAL A 250 14.02 39.75 -6.75
C VAL A 250 15.39 39.49 -6.13
N ALA A 251 16.27 38.82 -6.89
CA ALA A 251 17.66 38.62 -6.51
C ALA A 251 18.41 39.97 -6.47
N THR A 252 19.32 40.13 -5.50
CA THR A 252 20.10 41.36 -5.32
C THR A 252 21.14 41.58 -6.42
N SER A 253 21.54 40.51 -7.10
CA SER A 253 22.52 40.53 -8.19
C SER A 253 22.46 39.23 -9.00
N PHE A 254 23.16 39.16 -10.13
CA PHE A 254 23.55 37.91 -10.77
C PHE A 254 24.98 38.03 -11.33
N THR A 255 25.62 36.89 -11.60
CA THR A 255 26.96 36.83 -12.19
C THR A 255 26.87 36.24 -13.59
N ASP A 256 27.48 36.91 -14.57
CA ASP A 256 27.49 36.46 -15.96
C ASP A 256 28.52 35.32 -16.20
N PRO A 257 28.54 34.69 -17.39
CA PRO A 257 29.50 33.63 -17.71
C PRO A 257 30.97 34.08 -17.70
N GLY A 258 31.24 35.38 -17.78
CA GLY A 258 32.58 35.96 -17.71
C GLY A 258 33.03 36.29 -16.29
N GLY A 259 32.19 36.05 -15.28
CA GLY A 259 32.43 36.43 -13.88
C GLY A 259 32.08 37.87 -13.55
N GLY A 260 31.45 38.61 -14.48
CA GLY A 260 30.95 39.96 -14.26
C GLY A 260 29.77 39.96 -13.30
N LEU A 261 29.84 40.76 -12.23
CA LEU A 261 28.74 40.92 -11.28
C LEU A 261 27.80 42.04 -11.74
N HIS A 262 26.50 41.73 -11.78
CA HIS A 262 25.43 42.63 -12.17
C HIS A 262 24.51 42.91 -10.97
N PRO A 263 24.72 43.99 -10.20
CA PRO A 263 23.89 44.34 -9.05
C PRO A 263 22.54 44.93 -9.47
N PHE A 264 21.53 44.81 -8.60
CA PHE A 264 20.21 45.40 -8.76
C PHE A 264 20.24 46.94 -8.64
N LEU A 265 21.07 47.47 -7.74
CA LEU A 265 21.18 48.90 -7.45
C LEU A 265 22.65 49.33 -7.32
N PRO A 266 23.15 50.24 -8.18
CA PRO A 266 22.53 50.67 -9.44
C PRO A 266 22.48 49.50 -10.45
N PRO A 267 21.44 49.39 -11.30
CA PRO A 267 21.33 48.30 -12.26
C PRO A 267 22.44 48.38 -13.31
N VAL A 268 23.17 47.28 -13.52
CA VAL A 268 24.19 47.14 -14.58
C VAL A 268 23.69 46.15 -15.62
N PRO A 269 23.18 46.62 -16.78
CA PRO A 269 22.61 45.75 -17.80
C PRO A 269 23.63 44.76 -18.36
N TRP A 270 23.19 43.52 -18.56
CA TRP A 270 23.97 42.50 -19.25
C TRP A 270 23.32 42.11 -20.57
N THR A 271 24.14 41.92 -21.61
CA THR A 271 23.67 41.55 -22.94
C THR A 271 24.53 40.44 -23.54
N ALA A 272 23.88 39.34 -23.92
CA ALA A 272 24.44 38.23 -24.67
C ALA A 272 23.79 38.18 -26.07
N ASN A 273 24.46 38.77 -27.05
CA ASN A 273 23.93 39.02 -28.40
C ASN A 273 23.75 37.77 -29.30
N ASN A 274 23.90 36.55 -28.78
CA ASN A 274 23.83 35.35 -29.62
C ASN A 274 22.79 34.34 -29.13
N ASN A 275 22.27 33.54 -30.06
CA ASN A 275 21.36 32.43 -29.78
C ASN A 275 22.06 31.26 -29.05
N SER A 276 23.30 31.45 -28.57
CA SER A 276 23.99 30.40 -27.83
C SER A 276 23.50 30.36 -26.39
N SER A 277 23.32 29.16 -25.87
CA SER A 277 22.99 28.95 -24.47
C SER A 277 24.08 29.54 -23.57
N LYS A 278 23.69 30.32 -22.57
CA LYS A 278 24.52 30.94 -21.53
C LYS A 278 23.97 30.58 -20.16
N THR A 279 24.86 30.50 -19.20
CA THR A 279 24.53 30.21 -17.80
C THR A 279 24.91 31.40 -16.94
N ILE A 280 23.95 32.01 -16.25
CA ILE A 280 24.20 33.03 -15.23
C ILE A 280 24.04 32.42 -13.84
N THR A 281 24.79 32.92 -12.87
CA THR A 281 24.71 32.46 -11.48
C THR A 281 23.97 33.49 -10.63
N VAL A 282 22.93 33.05 -9.93
CA VAL A 282 21.99 33.91 -9.19
C VAL A 282 21.96 33.49 -7.72
N PRO A 283 22.25 34.38 -6.77
CA PRO A 283 22.05 34.09 -5.35
C PRO A 283 20.55 33.96 -5.05
N VAL A 284 20.18 32.91 -4.31
CA VAL A 284 18.81 32.70 -3.85
C VAL A 284 18.51 33.67 -2.71
N PRO A 285 17.49 34.55 -2.83
CA PRO A 285 17.13 35.48 -1.76
C PRO A 285 16.81 34.77 -0.45
N THR A 286 17.12 35.38 0.69
CA THR A 286 16.82 34.82 2.02
C THR A 286 15.32 34.58 2.21
N ALA A 287 14.46 35.46 1.69
CA ALA A 287 13.01 35.30 1.72
C ALA A 287 12.51 34.12 0.85
N VAL A 288 13.26 33.74 -0.19
CA VAL A 288 12.98 32.55 -0.99
C VAL A 288 13.45 31.31 -0.23
N ALA A 289 14.71 31.29 0.21
CA ALA A 289 15.29 30.15 0.93
C ALA A 289 14.60 29.85 2.29
N GLY A 290 13.99 30.85 2.93
CA GLY A 290 13.25 30.69 4.20
C GLY A 290 11.78 30.29 4.04
N SER A 291 11.27 30.12 2.82
CA SER A 291 9.87 29.82 2.55
C SER A 291 9.74 28.57 1.68
N GLU A 292 9.19 27.50 2.25
CA GLU A 292 8.95 26.22 1.58
C GLU A 292 7.86 26.35 0.50
N LYS A 293 8.26 26.59 -0.75
CA LYS A 293 7.38 26.79 -1.93
C LYS A 293 8.08 26.40 -3.24
N VAL A 294 7.29 26.29 -4.31
CA VAL A 294 7.79 26.27 -5.70
C VAL A 294 7.85 27.70 -6.23
N TYR A 295 8.98 28.06 -6.82
CA TYR A 295 9.22 29.34 -7.45
C TYR A 295 9.48 29.14 -8.95
N TYR A 296 9.00 30.06 -9.78
CA TYR A 296 9.30 30.13 -11.20
C TYR A 296 10.27 31.29 -11.44
N ILE A 297 11.42 31.00 -12.03
CA ILE A 297 12.46 32.02 -12.22
C ILE A 297 12.21 32.74 -13.55
N ARG A 298 12.14 34.07 -13.52
CA ARG A 298 12.05 34.90 -14.74
C ARG A 298 13.13 35.97 -14.73
N VAL A 299 13.50 36.45 -15.91
CA VAL A 299 14.50 37.51 -16.08
C VAL A 299 13.84 38.77 -16.59
N TYR A 300 14.15 39.90 -15.96
CA TYR A 300 13.66 41.21 -16.38
C TYR A 300 14.68 41.89 -17.28
N GLU A 301 14.22 42.34 -18.44
CA GLU A 301 15.00 43.03 -19.45
C GLU A 301 14.47 44.43 -19.66
N LEU A 302 15.36 45.42 -19.77
CA LEU A 302 14.98 46.76 -20.20
C LEU A 302 14.66 46.78 -21.70
N ASN A 303 13.67 47.59 -22.10
CA ASN A 303 13.31 47.80 -23.52
C ASN A 303 14.42 48.47 -24.35
N GLY A 304 15.54 48.83 -23.72
CA GLY A 304 16.75 49.37 -24.32
C GLY A 304 17.77 49.75 -23.24
N PRO A 305 19.03 50.04 -23.60
CA PRO A 305 20.10 50.33 -22.64
C PRO A 305 19.84 51.54 -21.73
N LEU A 306 18.98 52.46 -22.18
CA LEU A 306 18.61 53.70 -21.49
C LEU A 306 17.12 53.72 -21.10
N ALA A 307 16.40 52.62 -21.27
CA ALA A 307 14.98 52.57 -20.92
C ALA A 307 14.80 52.53 -19.40
N LEU A 308 13.77 53.21 -18.89
CA LEU A 308 13.36 53.15 -17.48
C LEU A 308 12.33 52.05 -17.21
N THR A 309 11.89 51.37 -18.26
CA THR A 309 10.88 50.32 -18.23
C THR A 309 11.37 49.09 -18.96
N GLY A 310 10.99 47.92 -18.46
CA GLY A 310 11.30 46.62 -19.04
C GLY A 310 10.13 45.65 -18.92
N ARG A 311 10.39 44.40 -19.27
CA ARG A 311 9.43 43.28 -19.18
C ARG A 311 10.13 42.03 -18.67
N TRP A 312 9.37 41.16 -18.02
CA TRP A 312 9.80 39.81 -17.65
C TRP A 312 9.80 38.84 -18.84
N SER A 313 10.65 37.82 -18.78
CA SER A 313 10.71 36.72 -19.74
C SER A 313 9.42 35.93 -19.81
N ASP A 314 9.11 35.26 -20.92
CA ASP A 314 7.87 34.50 -21.06
C ASP A 314 7.69 33.50 -19.90
N LYS A 315 6.51 33.53 -19.25
CA LYS A 315 6.19 32.62 -18.15
C LYS A 315 6.30 31.16 -18.57
N ASN A 316 5.97 30.83 -19.81
CA ASN A 316 6.00 29.45 -20.32
C ASN A 316 7.43 28.91 -20.46
N GLN A 317 8.43 29.79 -20.35
CA GLN A 317 9.84 29.45 -20.37
C GLN A 317 10.46 29.49 -18.97
N ALA A 318 9.71 29.91 -17.94
CA ALA A 318 10.24 30.07 -16.58
C ALA A 318 10.58 28.70 -15.95
N PRO A 319 11.85 28.39 -15.68
CA PRO A 319 12.21 27.14 -15.02
C PRO A 319 11.73 27.16 -13.56
N ALA A 320 11.20 26.02 -13.11
CA ALA A 320 10.79 25.83 -11.73
C ALA A 320 12.03 25.58 -10.83
N PHE A 321 12.04 26.24 -9.67
CA PHE A 321 13.02 26.14 -8.61
C PHE A 321 12.32 25.87 -7.28
N ARG A 322 12.83 24.94 -6.48
CA ARG A 322 12.16 24.45 -5.28
C ARG A 322 12.94 24.78 -4.01
N VAL A 323 12.23 25.18 -2.96
CA VAL A 323 12.80 25.38 -1.61
C VAL A 323 12.09 24.47 -0.62
N GLY A 324 12.87 23.72 0.17
CA GLY A 324 12.36 22.78 1.16
C GLY A 324 12.19 21.36 0.63
N ASP A 325 11.74 20.48 1.53
CA ASP A 325 11.07 19.28 1.05
C ASP A 325 9.83 19.75 0.31
N PRO A 326 9.56 19.25 -0.89
CA PRO A 326 8.27 19.53 -1.46
C PRO A 326 7.22 19.00 -0.47
N VAL A 327 6.19 19.79 -0.16
CA VAL A 327 4.86 19.19 -0.24
C VAL A 327 4.89 18.55 -1.62
N LEU A 328 5.11 17.24 -1.68
CA LEU A 328 5.30 16.49 -2.90
C LEU A 328 4.01 16.61 -3.69
N GLU A 329 3.90 17.72 -4.40
CA GLU A 329 2.98 17.98 -5.47
C GLU A 329 3.78 17.57 -6.70
N CYS A 330 3.78 16.28 -7.04
CA CYS A 330 3.94 15.92 -8.46
C CYS A 330 2.57 16.12 -9.15
N ASP A 331 1.87 17.19 -8.76
CA ASP A 331 0.76 17.76 -9.50
C ASP A 331 1.30 18.24 -10.82
N ALA A 332 1.10 17.40 -11.84
CA ALA A 332 0.99 17.72 -13.27
C ALA A 332 2.15 18.53 -13.93
N GLY A 333 3.14 19.02 -13.20
CA GLY A 333 4.26 19.85 -13.67
C GLY A 333 5.62 19.20 -13.49
N SER A 334 5.67 18.01 -12.92
CA SER A 334 6.86 17.18 -12.95
C SER A 334 6.87 16.42 -14.27
N SER A 335 7.95 16.51 -15.04
CA SER A 335 8.22 15.60 -16.17
C SER A 335 8.54 14.17 -15.72
N SER A 336 8.28 13.87 -14.45
CA SER A 336 8.50 12.59 -13.80
C SER A 336 7.37 12.30 -12.82
N GLY A 337 6.90 11.06 -12.75
CA GLY A 337 5.73 10.70 -11.96
C GLY A 337 4.48 10.57 -12.82
N ASN A 338 4.60 9.99 -14.02
CA ASN A 338 3.46 9.43 -14.72
C ASN A 338 2.73 8.45 -13.81
N PHE A 339 1.54 8.83 -13.36
CA PHE A 339 0.62 7.91 -12.69
C PHE A 339 -0.33 7.36 -13.74
N GLY A 340 -0.33 6.05 -13.90
CA GLY A 340 -1.20 5.38 -14.86
C GLY A 340 -1.90 4.19 -14.26
N ALA A 341 -2.52 3.39 -15.12
CA ALA A 341 -3.17 2.16 -14.72
C ALA A 341 -2.22 0.96 -14.76
N LEU A 342 -2.43 0.00 -13.86
CA LEU A 342 -1.84 -1.32 -13.98
C LEU A 342 -2.72 -2.21 -14.87
N LYS A 343 -2.08 -2.94 -15.78
CA LYS A 343 -2.76 -3.93 -16.62
C LYS A 343 -2.89 -5.23 -15.83
N LEU A 344 -3.87 -5.23 -14.93
CA LEU A 344 -4.21 -6.38 -14.10
C LEU A 344 -5.41 -7.09 -14.70
N GLN A 345 -5.19 -8.32 -15.11
CA GLN A 345 -6.20 -9.07 -15.84
C GLN A 345 -7.22 -9.70 -14.91
N ARG A 346 -8.39 -9.99 -15.47
CA ARG A 346 -9.46 -10.76 -14.81
C ARG A 346 -10.06 -11.76 -15.79
N THR A 347 -10.55 -12.87 -15.28
CA THR A 347 -11.24 -13.93 -16.04
C THR A 347 -12.75 -13.82 -15.99
N ASP A 348 -13.30 -12.99 -15.09
CA ASP A 348 -14.74 -12.80 -14.90
C ASP A 348 -15.34 -11.70 -15.80
N VAL A 349 -14.51 -10.96 -16.54
CA VAL A 349 -14.96 -9.93 -17.49
C VAL A 349 -14.18 -9.97 -18.82
N PRO A 350 -14.86 -9.77 -19.96
CA PRO A 350 -14.29 -10.06 -21.28
C PRO A 350 -13.40 -8.94 -21.86
N SER A 351 -13.64 -7.67 -21.52
CA SER A 351 -12.87 -6.54 -22.10
C SER A 351 -11.85 -5.96 -21.13
N VAL A 352 -10.72 -5.47 -21.65
CA VAL A 352 -9.64 -4.86 -20.84
C VAL A 352 -10.13 -3.63 -20.06
N ASN A 353 -11.01 -2.83 -20.66
CA ASN A 353 -11.60 -1.67 -19.97
C ASN A 353 -12.49 -2.11 -18.80
N ASP A 354 -13.25 -3.20 -18.97
CA ASP A 354 -14.07 -3.76 -17.90
C ASP A 354 -13.19 -4.40 -16.82
N GLN A 355 -12.04 -4.97 -17.17
CA GLN A 355 -11.08 -5.50 -16.19
C GLN A 355 -10.54 -4.40 -15.27
N LEU A 356 -10.09 -3.27 -15.83
CA LEU A 356 -9.62 -2.14 -15.04
C LEU A 356 -10.73 -1.59 -14.15
N ALA A 357 -11.91 -1.38 -14.72
CA ALA A 357 -13.07 -0.86 -14.00
C ALA A 357 -13.51 -1.80 -12.86
N MET A 358 -13.61 -3.11 -13.10
CA MET A 358 -13.93 -4.10 -12.08
C MET A 358 -12.87 -4.20 -10.98
N ASN A 359 -11.58 -4.06 -11.32
CA ASN A 359 -10.50 -4.04 -10.34
C ASN A 359 -10.58 -2.81 -9.43
N MET A 360 -10.99 -1.66 -9.96
CA MET A 360 -11.25 -0.46 -9.15
C MET A 360 -12.49 -0.62 -8.25
N ALA A 361 -13.57 -1.18 -8.79
CA ALA A 361 -14.85 -1.32 -8.09
C ALA A 361 -14.84 -2.39 -7.00
N THR A 362 -14.23 -3.56 -7.26
CA THR A 362 -14.36 -4.77 -6.41
C THR A 362 -13.04 -5.29 -5.82
N ASN A 363 -11.93 -4.57 -6.02
CA ASN A 363 -10.56 -5.07 -5.82
C ASN A 363 -10.17 -6.15 -6.84
N LEU A 364 -8.94 -6.66 -6.72
CA LEU A 364 -8.36 -7.66 -7.63
C LEU A 364 -9.07 -9.01 -7.50
N GLN A 365 -9.21 -9.72 -8.64
CA GLN A 365 -9.84 -11.04 -8.68
C GLN A 365 -8.93 -12.10 -8.07
N ALA A 366 -9.40 -12.83 -7.05
CA ALA A 366 -8.67 -13.98 -6.53
C ALA A 366 -8.38 -15.02 -7.64
N PRO A 367 -7.19 -15.66 -7.66
CA PRO A 367 -6.12 -15.58 -6.66
C PRO A 367 -5.10 -14.45 -6.89
N LEU A 368 -5.35 -13.49 -7.80
CA LEU A 368 -4.44 -12.38 -8.03
C LEU A 368 -4.30 -11.52 -6.76
N THR A 369 -3.08 -11.46 -6.25
CA THR A 369 -2.70 -10.53 -5.18
C THR A 369 -1.38 -9.86 -5.53
N LEU A 370 -1.19 -8.63 -5.05
CA LEU A 370 0.05 -7.90 -5.27
C LEU A 370 0.95 -7.97 -4.03
N THR A 371 2.25 -8.08 -4.24
CA THR A 371 3.24 -8.03 -3.16
C THR A 371 4.47 -7.24 -3.58
N LYS A 372 5.26 -6.80 -2.60
CA LYS A 372 6.54 -6.16 -2.84
C LYS A 372 7.55 -7.17 -3.40
N HIS A 373 8.22 -6.78 -4.48
CA HIS A 373 9.37 -7.49 -5.03
C HIS A 373 10.56 -7.32 -4.07
N GLN A 374 11.07 -8.42 -3.50
CA GLN A 374 12.13 -8.35 -2.49
C GLN A 374 13.49 -8.00 -3.09
N THR A 375 13.75 -8.45 -4.32
CA THR A 375 15.03 -8.28 -5.00
C THR A 375 14.77 -7.89 -6.46
N TRP A 376 14.92 -6.61 -6.81
CA TRP A 376 14.71 -6.11 -8.16
C TRP A 376 16.02 -5.69 -8.83
N LEU A 377 15.99 -5.60 -10.17
CA LEU A 377 17.11 -5.08 -10.94
C LEU A 377 17.14 -3.54 -10.87
N PRO A 378 18.31 -2.89 -10.92
CA PRO A 378 18.42 -1.42 -10.99
C PRO A 378 17.71 -0.80 -12.19
N THR A 379 17.46 -1.59 -13.25
CA THR A 379 16.65 -1.16 -14.40
C THR A 379 15.16 -1.05 -14.07
N GLY A 380 14.71 -1.55 -12.91
CA GLY A 380 13.31 -1.59 -12.47
C GLY A 380 12.43 -2.57 -13.24
N LEU A 381 12.89 -3.07 -14.38
CA LEU A 381 12.24 -4.12 -15.15
C LEU A 381 12.38 -5.48 -14.45
N CYS A 382 11.43 -6.36 -14.69
CA CYS A 382 11.41 -7.70 -14.14
C CYS A 382 11.02 -8.75 -15.19
N VAL A 383 11.45 -9.99 -14.95
CA VAL A 383 11.20 -11.16 -15.80
C VAL A 383 10.66 -12.25 -14.89
N ASP A 384 9.56 -12.92 -15.28
CA ASP A 384 8.93 -13.95 -14.44
C ASP A 384 9.94 -15.02 -14.00
N GLY A 385 9.91 -15.36 -12.72
CA GLY A 385 10.82 -16.33 -12.08
C GLY A 385 12.21 -15.80 -11.72
N LEU A 386 12.67 -14.68 -12.30
CA LEU A 386 13.97 -14.11 -11.99
C LEU A 386 13.92 -13.32 -10.67
N ASN A 387 14.83 -13.61 -9.73
CA ASN A 387 14.91 -12.96 -8.41
C ASN A 387 13.62 -13.00 -7.58
N GLY A 388 12.75 -13.99 -7.83
CA GLY A 388 11.45 -14.10 -7.15
C GLY A 388 10.37 -13.20 -7.75
N ALA A 389 10.58 -12.68 -8.96
CA ALA A 389 9.55 -11.99 -9.71
C ALA A 389 8.41 -12.96 -10.07
N VAL A 390 7.17 -12.50 -9.89
CA VAL A 390 5.94 -13.22 -10.21
C VAL A 390 5.09 -12.33 -11.10
N VAL A 391 4.81 -12.81 -12.30
CA VAL A 391 3.94 -12.17 -13.28
C VAL A 391 2.62 -12.93 -13.39
N SER A 392 1.51 -12.20 -13.39
CA SER A 392 0.20 -12.72 -13.79
C SER A 392 -0.12 -12.34 -15.24
N ALA A 393 -0.57 -13.30 -16.05
CA ALA A 393 -1.05 -13.08 -17.41
C ALA A 393 -1.96 -14.23 -17.89
N LEU A 394 -2.95 -13.91 -18.72
CA LEU A 394 -3.93 -14.81 -19.32
C LEU A 394 -3.53 -15.18 -20.75
N PRO A 395 -3.99 -16.33 -21.27
CA PRO A 395 -4.73 -17.39 -20.55
C PRO A 395 -3.83 -18.31 -19.70
N ASN A 396 -2.51 -18.13 -19.80
CA ASN A 396 -1.46 -18.87 -19.11
C ASN A 396 -0.27 -17.90 -18.94
N PRO A 397 0.32 -17.71 -17.74
CA PRO A 397 0.21 -18.52 -16.51
C PRO A 397 -1.01 -18.31 -15.60
N GLY A 398 -2.07 -17.65 -16.06
CA GLY A 398 -3.26 -17.38 -15.27
C GLY A 398 -3.06 -16.26 -14.24
N LEU A 399 -4.06 -16.07 -13.38
CA LEU A 399 -3.97 -15.18 -12.22
C LEU A 399 -3.15 -15.87 -11.12
N ARG A 400 -2.14 -15.19 -10.56
CA ARG A 400 -1.23 -15.76 -9.56
C ARG A 400 -1.19 -14.90 -8.29
N PRO A 401 -1.18 -15.51 -7.09
CA PRO A 401 -0.94 -14.81 -5.85
C PRO A 401 0.52 -14.32 -5.79
N GLY A 402 0.74 -13.22 -5.08
CA GLY A 402 2.10 -12.68 -4.90
C GLY A 402 2.69 -12.02 -6.15
N THR A 403 1.86 -11.57 -7.09
CA THR A 403 2.32 -10.83 -8.27
C THR A 403 3.05 -9.57 -7.84
N ASN A 404 4.31 -9.43 -8.26
CA ASN A 404 5.18 -8.30 -7.90
C ASN A 404 5.84 -7.66 -9.13
N CYS A 405 5.47 -8.15 -10.31
CA CYS A 405 5.99 -7.75 -11.61
C CYS A 405 4.79 -7.50 -12.54
N VAL A 406 4.53 -6.24 -12.86
CA VAL A 406 3.26 -5.79 -13.45
C VAL A 406 3.46 -5.02 -14.75
N ASP A 407 2.52 -5.19 -15.68
CA ASP A 407 2.43 -4.31 -16.85
C ASP A 407 1.71 -3.02 -16.49
N THR A 408 2.07 -1.95 -17.18
CA THR A 408 1.49 -0.62 -17.00
C THR A 408 0.83 -0.15 -18.29
N ASP A 409 -0.16 0.72 -18.14
CA ASP A 409 -0.50 1.72 -19.14
C ASP A 409 -0.06 3.07 -18.63
N THR A 410 0.54 3.89 -19.48
CA THR A 410 0.83 5.27 -19.13
C THR A 410 -0.50 6.03 -19.18
N GLY A 411 -0.88 6.73 -18.11
CA GLY A 411 -2.17 7.42 -18.01
C GLY A 411 -3.33 6.57 -17.50
N LEU A 412 -4.46 7.25 -17.26
CA LEU A 412 -5.63 6.70 -16.61
C LEU A 412 -6.84 6.72 -17.56
N PRO A 413 -7.27 5.57 -18.13
CA PRO A 413 -8.35 5.55 -19.11
C PRO A 413 -9.66 6.10 -18.52
N ALA A 414 -10.11 7.27 -18.99
CA ALA A 414 -11.24 8.00 -18.41
C ALA A 414 -12.53 7.17 -18.33
N ASN A 415 -12.84 6.39 -19.38
CA ASN A 415 -14.06 5.55 -19.40
C ASN A 415 -14.01 4.46 -18.32
N ALA A 416 -12.92 3.67 -18.28
CA ALA A 416 -12.77 2.59 -17.33
C ALA A 416 -12.71 3.11 -15.89
N THR A 417 -12.09 4.28 -15.68
CA THR A 417 -12.03 4.95 -14.38
C THR A 417 -13.40 5.45 -13.94
N THR A 418 -14.16 6.06 -14.85
CA THR A 418 -15.54 6.48 -14.59
C THR A 418 -16.40 5.28 -14.19
N SER A 419 -16.28 4.17 -14.92
CA SER A 419 -16.97 2.92 -14.59
C SER A 419 -16.54 2.33 -13.25
N GLY A 420 -15.24 2.25 -12.99
CA GLY A 420 -14.73 1.64 -11.76
C GLY A 420 -15.01 2.45 -10.50
N MET A 421 -14.96 3.79 -10.60
CA MET A 421 -15.08 4.67 -9.45
C MET A 421 -16.51 5.17 -9.22
N ILE A 422 -17.29 5.42 -10.28
CA ILE A 422 -18.59 6.10 -10.21
C ILE A 422 -19.73 5.21 -10.70
N THR A 423 -19.77 4.84 -11.98
CA THR A 423 -21.01 4.28 -12.56
C THR A 423 -21.19 2.78 -12.30
N GLY A 424 -20.11 2.06 -11.99
CA GLY A 424 -20.04 0.60 -12.03
C GLY A 424 -19.69 0.07 -13.42
N SER A 425 -19.14 -1.14 -13.49
CA SER A 425 -18.69 -1.82 -14.73
C SER A 425 -19.64 -2.91 -15.21
N GLY A 426 -20.94 -2.65 -15.09
CA GLY A 426 -21.99 -3.65 -15.31
C GLY A 426 -22.35 -4.43 -14.04
N ILE A 427 -23.55 -5.01 -14.04
CA ILE A 427 -24.09 -5.77 -12.89
C ILE A 427 -23.16 -6.98 -12.65
N PRO A 428 -22.62 -7.17 -11.42
CA PRO A 428 -23.20 -6.73 -10.16
C PRO A 428 -22.37 -5.73 -9.33
N ALA A 429 -21.39 -5.03 -9.90
CA ALA A 429 -20.49 -4.17 -9.10
C ALA A 429 -20.80 -2.67 -9.24
N PRO A 430 -21.33 -2.01 -8.20
CA PRO A 430 -21.46 -0.55 -8.21
C PRO A 430 -20.06 0.12 -8.19
N GLY A 431 -19.97 1.36 -8.65
CA GLY A 431 -18.70 2.09 -8.64
C GLY A 431 -18.16 2.26 -7.21
N ARG A 432 -16.84 2.20 -7.04
CA ARG A 432 -16.18 2.18 -5.73
C ARG A 432 -16.68 3.28 -4.78
N LEU A 433 -16.89 4.49 -5.30
CA LEU A 433 -17.27 5.65 -4.49
C LEU A 433 -18.77 5.75 -4.23
N THR A 434 -19.62 4.89 -4.79
CA THR A 434 -21.09 4.97 -4.60
C THR A 434 -21.58 4.41 -3.27
N THR A 435 -20.68 4.13 -2.33
CA THR A 435 -21.03 3.68 -0.98
C THR A 435 -21.53 4.83 -0.10
N LYS A 436 -22.11 4.47 1.06
CA LYS A 436 -22.55 5.46 2.05
C LYS A 436 -21.37 6.20 2.67
N PRO A 437 -21.55 7.43 3.19
CA PRO A 437 -20.52 8.12 3.96
C PRO A 437 -20.06 7.28 5.14
N THR A 438 -18.77 7.33 5.46
CA THR A 438 -18.21 6.60 6.61
C THR A 438 -17.90 7.49 7.80
N THR A 439 -17.91 8.81 7.60
CA THR A 439 -17.64 9.80 8.65
C THR A 439 -18.79 10.81 8.85
N PRO A 440 -19.97 10.38 9.34
CA PRO A 440 -21.06 11.33 9.64
C PRO A 440 -20.62 12.40 10.64
N GLY A 441 -20.92 13.67 10.34
CA GLY A 441 -20.68 14.81 11.25
C GLY A 441 -19.34 15.52 11.11
N CYS A 442 -18.48 15.09 10.18
CA CYS A 442 -17.29 15.84 9.78
C CYS A 442 -17.54 16.60 8.46
N ASN A 443 -16.81 17.68 8.18
CA ASN A 443 -16.88 18.36 6.89
C ASN A 443 -16.58 17.35 5.77
N GLY A 444 -17.50 17.15 4.81
CA GLY A 444 -17.42 16.06 3.82
C GLY A 444 -18.22 14.78 4.16
N GLY A 445 -18.80 14.69 5.37
CA GLY A 445 -19.56 13.52 5.82
C GLY A 445 -20.90 13.26 5.12
N THR A 446 -21.29 14.09 4.13
CA THR A 446 -22.43 13.85 3.25
C THR A 446 -21.95 13.54 1.85
N ASN A 447 -22.55 12.53 1.21
CA ASN A 447 -22.27 12.22 -0.19
C ASN A 447 -22.47 13.46 -1.08
N ARG A 448 -21.63 13.59 -2.10
CA ARG A 448 -21.76 14.62 -3.13
C ARG A 448 -22.36 14.04 -4.41
N THR A 449 -23.03 14.88 -5.18
CA THR A 449 -23.61 14.48 -6.46
C THR A 449 -22.65 14.78 -7.61
N VAL A 450 -22.40 13.79 -8.47
CA VAL A 450 -21.61 13.94 -9.70
C VAL A 450 -22.42 13.50 -10.91
N ASN A 451 -22.16 14.12 -12.07
CA ASN A 451 -22.76 13.72 -13.33
C ASN A 451 -21.79 12.87 -14.15
N ALA A 452 -22.13 11.59 -14.34
CA ALA A 452 -21.36 10.63 -15.12
C ALA A 452 -22.29 9.87 -16.09
N SER A 453 -22.92 10.63 -16.99
CA SER A 453 -24.02 10.14 -17.86
C SER A 453 -25.26 9.77 -17.04
N GLY A 454 -25.50 10.52 -15.97
CA GLY A 454 -26.48 10.25 -14.93
C GLY A 454 -26.03 10.88 -13.61
N SER A 455 -26.97 11.10 -12.69
CA SER A 455 -26.68 11.67 -11.38
C SER A 455 -26.33 10.57 -10.38
N TYR A 456 -25.09 10.57 -9.87
CA TYR A 456 -24.61 9.61 -8.88
C TYR A 456 -24.29 10.32 -7.56
N SER A 457 -24.73 9.71 -6.45
CA SER A 457 -24.32 10.11 -5.11
C SER A 457 -23.05 9.34 -4.75
N ILE A 458 -21.93 10.03 -4.63
CA ILE A 458 -20.64 9.44 -4.26
C ILE A 458 -20.18 9.90 -2.88
N ASN A 459 -19.47 9.02 -2.18
CA ASN A 459 -18.79 9.27 -0.93
C ASN A 459 -17.94 10.54 -1.03
N ASN A 460 -17.99 11.39 0.00
CA ASN A 460 -17.27 12.66 0.04
C ASN A 460 -16.42 12.81 1.30
N ASP A 461 -16.00 11.70 1.92
CA ASP A 461 -15.10 11.75 3.07
C ASP A 461 -13.82 12.53 2.70
N VAL A 462 -13.27 13.26 3.66
CA VAL A 462 -12.00 13.99 3.54
C VAL A 462 -10.99 13.39 4.52
N LEU A 463 -9.71 13.41 4.18
CA LEU A 463 -8.66 12.74 4.96
C LEU A 463 -8.53 13.34 6.36
N THR A 464 -8.67 14.67 6.48
CA THR A 464 -8.61 15.34 7.79
C THR A 464 -9.65 14.84 8.79
N CYS A 465 -10.76 14.24 8.35
CA CYS A 465 -11.76 13.69 9.27
C CYS A 465 -11.28 12.48 10.07
N PHE A 466 -10.28 11.78 9.53
CA PHE A 466 -9.67 10.62 10.16
C PHE A 466 -8.50 10.97 11.07
N ILE A 467 -8.01 12.22 11.08
CA ILE A 467 -6.91 12.61 11.96
C ILE A 467 -7.40 12.55 13.43
N THR A 468 -6.71 11.77 14.25
CA THR A 468 -7.01 11.61 15.70
C THR A 468 -6.16 12.53 16.56
N ASP A 469 -4.96 12.86 16.10
CA ASP A 469 -4.01 13.71 16.80
C ASP A 469 -4.19 15.18 16.40
N GLY A 470 -4.44 16.06 17.36
CA GLY A 470 -4.58 17.50 17.11
C GLY A 470 -3.25 18.23 16.88
N THR A 471 -2.11 17.53 17.01
CA THR A 471 -0.76 18.12 16.89
C THR A 471 -0.01 17.73 15.63
N THR A 472 -0.38 16.62 14.99
CA THR A 472 0.25 16.16 13.75
C THR A 472 -0.58 16.62 12.55
N SER A 473 0.03 17.43 11.67
CA SER A 473 -0.63 17.91 10.45
C SER A 473 -0.59 16.90 9.31
N LEU A 474 -1.42 17.11 8.27
CA LEU A 474 -1.34 16.31 7.04
C LEU A 474 0.06 16.38 6.40
N ALA A 475 0.71 17.55 6.45
CA ALA A 475 2.07 17.72 5.96
C ALA A 475 3.10 16.86 6.70
N ASP A 476 2.92 16.61 7.99
CA ASP A 476 3.88 15.85 8.78
C ASP A 476 3.88 14.37 8.40
N PHE A 477 2.70 13.77 8.32
CA PHE A 477 2.59 12.34 8.01
C PHE A 477 2.55 12.02 6.51
N ALA A 478 2.36 13.03 5.65
CA ALA A 478 2.56 12.90 4.20
C ALA A 478 4.04 12.82 3.80
N ARG A 479 4.99 13.11 4.70
CA ARG A 479 6.42 13.03 4.43
C ARG A 479 6.96 11.58 4.42
N PRO A 480 7.96 11.27 3.58
CA PRO A 480 8.58 9.95 3.54
C PRO A 480 9.26 9.54 4.85
N ASN A 481 9.79 10.50 5.60
CA ASN A 481 10.53 10.28 6.84
C ASN A 481 9.67 10.38 8.10
N TYR A 482 8.35 10.29 8.01
CA TYR A 482 7.49 10.29 9.18
C TYR A 482 7.87 9.13 10.14
N THR A 483 8.16 9.49 11.39
CA THR A 483 8.59 8.56 12.46
C THR A 483 7.62 8.49 13.63
N GLY A 484 6.53 9.27 13.59
CA GLY A 484 5.50 9.26 14.62
C GLY A 484 4.66 7.98 14.63
N ASP A 485 3.81 7.88 15.64
CA ASP A 485 2.85 6.79 15.83
C ASP A 485 1.65 6.91 14.85
N ALA A 486 0.67 6.02 14.98
CA ALA A 486 -0.55 6.12 14.22
C ALA A 486 -1.34 7.38 14.60
N VAL A 487 -1.66 8.22 13.61
CA VAL A 487 -2.39 9.49 13.77
C VAL A 487 -3.73 9.50 13.05
N LEU A 488 -4.12 8.39 12.43
CA LEU A 488 -5.39 8.21 11.74
C LEU A 488 -6.30 7.25 12.49
N ASP A 489 -7.61 7.49 12.42
CA ASP A 489 -8.67 6.69 13.03
C ASP A 489 -8.89 5.38 12.25
N PRO A 490 -9.13 4.23 12.91
CA PRO A 490 -9.36 2.95 12.23
C PRO A 490 -10.50 2.95 11.21
N SER A 491 -11.47 3.87 11.31
CA SER A 491 -12.55 4.05 10.34
C SER A 491 -12.04 4.49 8.95
N ILE A 492 -10.79 4.94 8.80
CA ILE A 492 -10.20 5.23 7.49
C ILE A 492 -10.27 4.02 6.54
N TYR A 493 -10.18 2.81 7.11
CA TYR A 493 -10.29 1.56 6.37
C TYR A 493 -11.70 1.23 5.89
N ASP A 494 -12.72 1.93 6.37
CA ASP A 494 -14.08 1.77 5.87
C ASP A 494 -14.37 2.73 4.71
N SER A 495 -13.59 3.80 4.57
CA SER A 495 -13.79 4.78 3.51
C SER A 495 -13.42 4.19 2.13
N PRO A 496 -14.31 4.30 1.12
CA PRO A 496 -14.02 3.90 -0.27
C PRO A 496 -13.01 4.84 -0.95
N ARG A 497 -12.52 5.87 -0.26
CA ARG A 497 -11.49 6.80 -0.74
C ARG A 497 -10.09 6.38 -0.31
N PHE A 498 -9.98 5.50 0.68
CA PHE A 498 -8.72 4.93 1.12
C PHE A 498 -8.35 3.68 0.30
N PHE A 499 -7.10 3.55 -0.09
CA PHE A 499 -6.55 2.39 -0.81
C PHE A 499 -5.03 2.36 -0.73
N TYR A 500 -4.45 1.23 -1.13
CA TYR A 500 -3.02 1.14 -1.37
C TYR A 500 -2.70 1.32 -2.85
N VAL A 501 -1.58 1.97 -3.15
CA VAL A 501 -1.04 2.12 -4.49
C VAL A 501 0.35 1.49 -4.55
N PRO A 502 0.61 0.54 -5.45
CA PRO A 502 1.96 0.01 -5.68
C PRO A 502 2.90 1.09 -6.20
N VAL A 503 4.13 1.07 -5.70
CA VAL A 503 5.22 1.95 -6.12
C VAL A 503 6.16 1.17 -7.02
N LEU A 504 6.40 1.69 -8.23
CA LEU A 504 7.35 1.14 -9.18
C LEU A 504 8.74 1.76 -8.97
N HIS A 505 9.78 0.98 -9.32
CA HIS A 505 11.16 1.44 -9.17
C HIS A 505 11.53 2.59 -10.11
N ILE A 506 11.10 2.48 -11.37
CA ILE A 506 11.36 3.44 -12.42
C ILE A 506 10.04 3.86 -13.05
N GLU A 507 10.07 5.02 -13.69
CA GLU A 507 8.95 5.51 -14.47
C GLU A 507 8.75 4.65 -15.72
N PRO A 508 7.52 4.18 -15.97
CA PRO A 508 7.23 3.45 -17.19
C PRO A 508 7.42 4.29 -18.45
N ALA A 509 8.07 3.72 -19.46
CA ALA A 509 8.22 4.34 -20.77
C ALA A 509 6.87 4.39 -21.52
N ASN A 510 6.65 5.46 -22.27
CA ASN A 510 5.42 5.66 -23.06
C ASN A 510 5.24 4.58 -24.12
N GLY A 511 4.00 4.11 -24.26
CA GLY A 511 3.59 3.22 -25.35
C GLY A 511 4.13 1.79 -25.26
N GLY A 512 4.76 1.39 -24.15
CA GLY A 512 5.29 0.04 -23.94
C GLY A 512 4.58 -0.74 -22.83
N SER A 513 4.26 -2.01 -23.08
CA SER A 513 3.85 -2.98 -22.05
C SER A 513 5.08 -3.72 -21.52
N LEU A 514 5.99 -2.96 -20.89
CA LEU A 514 7.08 -3.58 -20.14
C LEU A 514 6.59 -3.98 -18.74
N LYS A 515 7.25 -4.97 -18.16
CA LYS A 515 6.96 -5.44 -16.81
C LYS A 515 7.87 -4.73 -15.81
N TYR A 516 7.26 -4.05 -14.84
CA TYR A 516 7.94 -3.26 -13.82
C TYR A 516 7.82 -3.90 -12.44
N SER A 517 8.89 -3.78 -11.65
CA SER A 517 8.95 -4.29 -10.28
C SER A 517 8.18 -3.36 -9.33
N ILE A 518 7.28 -3.94 -8.53
CA ILE A 518 6.67 -3.25 -7.39
C ILE A 518 7.68 -3.26 -6.24
N ILE A 519 8.25 -2.11 -5.89
CA ILE A 519 9.26 -2.00 -4.83
C ILE A 519 8.66 -1.65 -3.47
N ASP A 520 7.43 -1.14 -3.47
CA ASP A 520 6.76 -0.69 -2.26
C ASP A 520 5.25 -0.53 -2.48
N PHE A 521 4.50 -0.20 -1.43
CA PHE A 521 3.14 0.30 -1.52
C PHE A 521 2.98 1.55 -0.67
N ARG A 522 2.09 2.44 -1.11
CA ARG A 522 1.75 3.66 -0.38
C ARG A 522 0.28 3.66 -0.03
N PRO A 523 -0.07 3.93 1.23
CA PRO A 523 -1.43 4.31 1.52
C PRO A 523 -1.74 5.63 0.83
N ALA A 524 -2.94 5.67 0.25
CA ALA A 524 -3.44 6.79 -0.51
C ALA A 524 -4.85 7.11 -0.06
N PHE A 525 -5.18 8.39 -0.03
CA PHE A 525 -6.55 8.83 0.14
C PHE A 525 -6.95 9.73 -1.03
N LEU A 526 -8.06 9.42 -1.67
CA LEU A 526 -8.62 10.23 -2.76
C LEU A 526 -9.20 11.53 -2.21
N THR A 527 -8.44 12.62 -2.37
CA THR A 527 -8.81 13.97 -1.94
C THR A 527 -7.91 14.99 -2.63
N ASP A 528 -8.36 16.23 -2.69
CA ASP A 528 -7.57 17.38 -3.13
C ASP A 528 -7.27 18.38 -1.99
N GLU A 529 -7.41 17.93 -0.74
CA GLU A 529 -6.95 18.68 0.42
C GLU A 529 -5.52 19.17 0.24
N ALA A 530 -5.31 20.47 0.45
CA ALA A 530 -3.98 21.04 0.48
C ALA A 530 -3.25 20.54 1.73
N VAL A 531 -2.17 19.79 1.50
CA VAL A 531 -1.35 19.16 2.55
C VAL A 531 -0.83 20.18 3.56
N ALA A 532 -0.48 21.40 3.11
CA ALA A 532 0.00 22.48 3.96
C ALA A 532 -1.10 23.23 4.74
N ALA A 533 -2.35 23.22 4.26
CA ALA A 533 -3.45 23.98 4.88
C ALA A 533 -4.30 23.13 5.85
N SER A 534 -4.18 21.82 5.75
CA SER A 534 -4.99 20.84 6.46
C SER A 534 -4.24 20.32 7.69
N SER A 535 -4.46 20.94 8.85
CA SER A 535 -3.64 20.68 10.05
C SER A 535 -4.36 19.97 11.20
N ILE A 536 -5.69 20.04 11.27
CA ILE A 536 -6.46 19.47 12.38
C ILE A 536 -7.72 18.76 11.89
N ARG A 537 -8.28 17.91 12.75
CA ARG A 537 -9.52 17.19 12.44
C ARG A 537 -10.63 18.15 12.02
N GLY A 538 -11.15 17.95 10.80
CA GLY A 538 -12.24 18.75 10.24
C GLY A 538 -11.84 20.09 9.61
N SER A 539 -10.55 20.48 9.63
CA SER A 539 -10.04 21.67 8.91
C SER A 539 -9.79 21.37 7.43
N SER A 540 -10.77 20.80 6.75
CA SER A 540 -10.61 20.36 5.37
C SER A 540 -10.46 21.55 4.43
N SER A 541 -9.45 21.48 3.57
CA SER A 541 -9.29 22.37 2.41
C SER A 541 -9.70 21.70 1.08
N ALA A 542 -10.43 20.57 1.15
CA ALA A 542 -10.93 19.88 -0.02
C ALA A 542 -11.81 20.83 -0.85
N SER A 543 -11.66 20.80 -2.17
CA SER A 543 -12.54 21.52 -3.06
C SER A 543 -13.90 20.81 -3.17
N ALA A 544 -14.84 21.40 -3.93
CA ALA A 544 -16.10 20.73 -4.26
C ALA A 544 -15.89 19.41 -5.03
N ASP A 545 -14.74 19.26 -5.70
CA ASP A 545 -14.34 18.04 -6.39
C ASP A 545 -13.79 16.96 -5.46
N ASN A 546 -13.22 17.35 -4.33
CA ASN A 546 -12.60 16.46 -3.35
C ASN A 546 -11.79 15.34 -4.04
N GLY A 547 -10.92 15.74 -4.96
CA GLY A 547 -10.03 14.86 -5.69
C GLY A 547 -10.63 14.00 -6.81
N VAL A 548 -11.88 14.21 -7.22
CA VAL A 548 -12.42 13.60 -8.45
C VAL A 548 -12.91 14.70 -9.39
N THR A 549 -12.10 15.02 -10.38
CA THR A 549 -12.40 16.03 -11.40
C THR A 549 -13.15 15.39 -12.56
N MET A 550 -14.29 15.97 -12.92
CA MET A 550 -15.14 15.48 -14.01
C MET A 550 -15.04 16.41 -15.23
N ALA A 551 -14.86 15.85 -16.42
CA ALA A 551 -14.99 16.55 -17.69
C ALA A 551 -15.81 15.73 -18.67
N SER A 552 -16.75 16.36 -19.38
CA SER A 552 -17.59 15.69 -20.39
C SER A 552 -18.25 14.39 -19.90
N ASN A 553 -18.79 14.40 -18.67
CA ASN A 553 -19.41 13.25 -17.98
C ASN A 553 -18.48 12.06 -17.70
N LYS A 554 -17.16 12.30 -17.65
CA LYS A 554 -16.14 11.28 -17.36
C LYS A 554 -15.15 11.81 -16.32
N VAL A 555 -14.52 10.90 -15.59
CA VAL A 555 -13.39 11.22 -14.72
C VAL A 555 -12.21 11.61 -15.60
N GLU A 556 -11.76 12.85 -15.46
CA GLU A 556 -10.58 13.38 -16.14
C GLU A 556 -9.32 13.18 -15.30
N SER A 557 -9.44 13.40 -13.99
CA SER A 557 -8.34 13.23 -13.06
C SER A 557 -8.79 12.79 -11.67
N LEU A 558 -7.92 12.03 -11.02
CA LEU A 558 -8.01 11.66 -9.61
C LEU A 558 -6.87 12.34 -8.86
N LYS A 559 -7.18 13.13 -7.84
CA LYS A 559 -6.18 13.69 -6.92
C LYS A 559 -6.15 12.83 -5.66
N VAL A 560 -4.95 12.41 -5.29
CA VAL A 560 -4.71 11.54 -4.15
C VAL A 560 -3.67 12.18 -3.26
N VAL A 561 -3.75 11.92 -1.96
CA VAL A 561 -2.66 12.21 -1.02
C VAL A 561 -2.04 10.89 -0.60
N PHE A 562 -0.78 10.68 -0.97
CA PHE A 562 0.05 9.60 -0.45
C PHE A 562 0.67 10.01 0.87
N PHE A 563 0.75 9.07 1.80
CA PHE A 563 1.31 9.33 3.11
C PHE A 563 2.05 8.12 3.68
N ASN A 564 2.71 8.30 4.82
CA ASN A 564 3.50 7.27 5.44
C ASN A 564 2.60 6.20 6.08
N SER A 565 2.92 4.93 5.83
CA SER A 565 2.18 3.78 6.39
C SER A 565 2.19 3.69 7.91
N ARG A 566 3.12 4.36 8.60
CA ARG A 566 3.14 4.48 10.07
C ARG A 566 2.00 5.32 10.63
N ALA A 567 1.47 6.25 9.84
CA ALA A 567 0.32 7.07 10.24
C ALA A 567 -0.96 6.25 10.37
N LEU A 568 -0.99 5.05 9.79
CA LEU A 568 -2.16 4.18 9.82
C LEU A 568 -2.29 3.42 11.15
N PRO A 569 -3.51 3.30 11.67
CA PRO A 569 -3.78 2.52 12.87
C PRO A 569 -3.77 1.02 12.57
N THR A 570 -3.61 0.21 13.61
CA THR A 570 -3.87 -1.23 13.50
C THR A 570 -5.37 -1.52 13.48
N ARG A 571 -5.81 -2.50 12.68
CA ARG A 571 -7.21 -2.98 12.65
C ARG A 571 -7.26 -4.50 12.79
N THR A 572 -8.23 -5.03 13.52
CA THR A 572 -8.41 -6.50 13.71
C THR A 572 -9.52 -7.09 12.83
N SER A 573 -10.51 -6.28 12.45
CA SER A 573 -11.68 -6.69 11.67
C SER A 573 -11.71 -6.06 10.27
N GLY A 574 -12.74 -6.36 9.46
CA GLY A 574 -12.94 -5.76 8.15
C GLY A 574 -12.39 -6.58 6.98
N GLN A 575 -12.50 -6.00 5.78
CA GLN A 575 -12.00 -6.57 4.54
C GLN A 575 -10.47 -6.58 4.52
N VAL A 576 -9.90 -7.68 4.04
CA VAL A 576 -8.47 -7.96 4.05
C VAL A 576 -8.02 -8.49 2.69
N THR A 577 -6.74 -8.30 2.39
CA THR A 577 -6.04 -8.93 1.25
C THR A 577 -4.70 -9.50 1.71
N ASP A 578 -3.99 -10.20 0.82
CA ASP A 578 -2.64 -10.67 1.11
C ASP A 578 -1.74 -9.50 1.51
N TYR A 579 -0.84 -9.75 2.47
CA TYR A 579 0.03 -8.70 2.97
C TYR A 579 0.94 -8.15 1.87
N PHE A 580 0.88 -6.84 1.65
CA PHE A 580 1.65 -6.15 0.63
C PHE A 580 3.17 -6.17 0.87
N GLY A 581 3.59 -6.47 2.10
CA GLY A 581 4.98 -6.31 2.55
C GLY A 581 5.21 -5.03 3.35
N VAL A 582 4.21 -4.13 3.42
CA VAL A 582 4.28 -2.85 4.12
C VAL A 582 2.99 -2.46 4.82
N GLY A 583 3.09 -1.56 5.80
CA GLY A 583 1.99 -1.04 6.60
C GLY A 583 1.52 -1.98 7.72
N PRO A 584 0.37 -1.66 8.34
CA PRO A 584 -0.18 -2.45 9.43
C PRO A 584 -0.49 -3.89 9.01
N ARG A 585 -0.14 -4.83 9.90
CA ARG A 585 -0.34 -6.28 9.69
C ARG A 585 -1.58 -6.74 10.41
N ILE A 586 -2.42 -7.50 9.72
CA ILE A 586 -3.57 -8.20 10.29
C ILE A 586 -3.24 -9.69 10.31
N ILE A 587 -3.24 -10.27 11.51
CA ILE A 587 -2.94 -11.69 11.70
C ILE A 587 -4.26 -12.44 11.88
N ARG A 588 -4.49 -13.49 11.07
CA ARG A 588 -5.69 -14.35 11.19
C ARG A 588 -5.32 -15.82 11.08
N LEU A 589 -5.93 -16.64 11.92
CA LEU A 589 -6.03 -18.09 11.73
C LEU A 589 -7.13 -18.36 10.69
N VAL A 590 -6.91 -19.31 9.78
CA VAL A 590 -7.77 -19.52 8.60
C VAL A 590 -8.13 -20.99 8.31
N ASP A 591 -8.01 -21.85 9.33
CA ASP A 591 -8.35 -23.28 9.23
C ASP A 591 -9.82 -23.61 9.48
#